data_AF-A0A813A8R6-F1
#
_entry.id   AF-A0A813A8R6-F1
#
_cell.length_a   1.000
_cell.length_b   1.000
_cell.length_c   1.000
_cell.angle_alpha   90.00
_cell.angle_beta   90.00
_cell.angle_gamma   90.00
#
_symmetry.space_group_name_H-M   'P 1'
#
loop_
_entity.id
_entity.type
_entity.pdbx_description
1 polymer ?
#
loop_
_entity_poly.entity_id
_entity_poly.type
_entity_poly.pdbx_seq_one_letter_code
_entity_poly.pdbx_strand_id
1 'polypeptide(L)'
;IRLGLLWKSPSQRGMRHPSQYDVAVSDALVLASLAPVLSSAKVRWRALPAAQAPCLLLIREEDLSAASVALVRAGHAIGPAARVCPPKPQEDTAASGKNAEHVGAWTLTRREEPVGKTVEEPDEKGPLRLQAPSGVYVEVRIPQEGAKEQASCAGIHSVVEVSGGRQMSVRHRVVDFRPPTGRVLCTQVKFDKEVMAAELSYPRGRFRDEYIEAWSRIHSGPMAALELISEEPSVGPSRTGYWIFCGSRFGRVIGLPVGQDRSRFRPSLGKLRLNSRNAQKTGLQLARAGTRDISAASWEASAREELHTRYEAVWGDIERPGRLRIREEVWSKSKSGDLIYDQATGVGGTLTFGPSEVLHCLPNGVKQRWRIRDWGFDPFRPGGPLPAPLRWEAIQSDNEAQLWCDV
;
A
#
# COMPACT_ATOMS: atom_id res chain seq x y z
N ILE A 1 -1.69 14.38 -20.01
CA ILE A 1 -0.73 13.67 -19.11
C ILE A 1 0.68 14.09 -19.53
N ARG A 2 1.52 14.61 -18.62
CA ARG A 2 2.95 14.85 -18.92
C ARG A 2 3.67 13.50 -18.80
N LEU A 3 3.96 12.86 -19.92
CA LEU A 3 4.89 11.72 -19.95
C LEU A 3 6.30 12.31 -19.92
N GLY A 4 6.85 12.54 -18.73
CA GLY A 4 8.18 13.13 -18.59
C GLY A 4 9.28 12.08 -18.73
N LEU A 5 9.88 11.96 -19.92
CA LEU A 5 11.25 11.43 -20.04
C LEU A 5 12.21 12.61 -19.79
N LEU A 6 12.81 12.64 -18.60
CA LEU A 6 13.77 13.69 -18.22
C LEU A 6 15.15 13.36 -18.81
N TRP A 7 15.54 14.11 -19.83
CA TRP A 7 16.88 14.12 -20.43
C TRP A 7 17.82 14.98 -19.58
N LYS A 8 18.82 14.38 -18.93
CA LYS A 8 19.97 15.12 -18.36
C LYS A 8 21.03 15.23 -19.45
N SER A 9 21.33 16.46 -19.90
CA SER A 9 22.47 16.74 -20.77
C SER A 9 23.76 16.66 -19.94
N PRO A 10 24.71 15.75 -20.22
CA PRO A 10 26.04 15.83 -19.66
C PRO A 10 26.84 16.87 -20.45
N SER A 11 27.47 17.77 -19.71
CA SER A 11 28.48 18.71 -20.20
C SER A 11 29.46 18.04 -21.17
N GLN A 12 29.75 18.78 -22.23
CA GLN A 12 30.41 18.38 -23.45
C GLN A 12 31.72 17.61 -23.27
N ARG A 13 31.79 16.43 -23.90
CA ARG A 13 32.80 16.14 -24.93
C ARG A 13 32.43 14.89 -25.74
N GLY A 14 32.04 15.12 -26.99
CA GLY A 14 32.03 14.16 -28.08
C GLY A 14 30.92 13.09 -28.08
N MET A 15 29.68 13.42 -28.47
CA MET A 15 28.69 12.43 -28.90
C MET A 15 27.74 13.00 -29.97
N ARG A 16 27.42 12.15 -30.96
CA ARG A 16 26.46 12.42 -32.05
C ARG A 16 25.11 12.84 -31.48
N HIS A 17 24.52 13.91 -32.03
CA HIS A 17 23.12 14.23 -31.80
C HIS A 17 22.23 13.12 -32.38
N PRO A 18 21.21 12.63 -31.64
CA PRO A 18 20.20 11.74 -32.21
C PRO A 18 19.49 12.45 -33.37
N SER A 19 19.25 11.75 -34.47
CA SER A 19 18.58 12.33 -35.61
C SER A 19 17.10 12.57 -35.29
N GLN A 20 16.47 13.56 -35.93
CA GLN A 20 15.03 13.85 -35.80
C GLN A 20 14.16 12.61 -36.12
N TYR A 21 14.70 11.69 -36.93
CA TYR A 21 14.07 10.42 -37.29
C TYR A 21 14.06 9.41 -36.13
N ASP A 22 15.10 9.36 -35.29
CA ASP A 22 15.18 8.41 -34.17
C ASP A 22 14.14 8.72 -33.08
N VAL A 23 13.87 10.01 -32.84
CA VAL A 23 12.86 10.47 -31.86
C VAL A 23 11.44 10.15 -32.35
N ALA A 24 11.16 10.36 -33.63
CA ALA A 24 9.84 10.10 -34.21
C ALA A 24 9.45 8.61 -34.21
N VAL A 25 10.41 7.70 -34.39
CA VAL A 25 10.19 6.24 -34.36
C VAL A 25 9.86 5.76 -32.94
N SER A 26 10.49 6.34 -31.92
CA SER A 26 10.24 6.01 -30.51
C SER A 26 8.84 6.43 -30.06
N ASP A 27 8.42 7.64 -30.40
CA ASP A 27 7.08 8.16 -30.04
C ASP A 27 5.95 7.37 -30.71
N ALA A 28 6.14 6.94 -31.96
CA ALA A 28 5.16 6.12 -32.67
C ALA A 28 4.96 4.74 -32.02
N LEU A 29 6.04 4.10 -31.56
CA LEU A 29 5.99 2.82 -30.85
C LEU A 29 5.31 2.95 -29.48
N VAL A 30 5.61 4.02 -28.74
CA VAL A 30 4.95 4.30 -27.46
C VAL A 30 3.45 4.53 -27.66
N LEU A 31 3.06 5.35 -28.63
CA LEU A 31 1.66 5.59 -28.97
C LEU A 31 0.93 4.31 -29.43
N ALA A 32 1.59 3.46 -30.22
CA ALA A 32 1.04 2.18 -30.65
C ALA A 32 0.76 1.24 -29.46
N SER A 33 1.52 1.35 -28.36
CA SER A 33 1.26 0.59 -27.13
C SER A 33 0.11 1.16 -26.28
N LEU A 34 -0.07 2.48 -26.27
CA LEU A 34 -1.08 3.17 -25.44
C LEU A 34 -2.46 3.18 -26.11
N ALA A 35 -2.50 3.26 -27.43
CA ALA A 35 -3.73 3.35 -28.21
C ALA A 35 -4.73 2.21 -27.94
N PRO A 36 -4.33 0.92 -27.95
CA PRO A 36 -5.27 -0.17 -27.67
C PRO A 36 -5.81 -0.14 -26.24
N VAL A 37 -5.00 0.29 -25.28
CA VAL A 37 -5.38 0.37 -23.85
C VAL A 37 -6.46 1.42 -23.65
N LEU A 38 -6.26 2.62 -24.18
CA LEU A 38 -7.20 3.73 -24.06
C LEU A 38 -8.50 3.45 -24.83
N SER A 39 -8.39 2.89 -26.05
CA SER A 39 -9.55 2.52 -26.86
C SER A 39 -10.38 1.42 -26.19
N SER A 40 -9.75 0.40 -25.59
CA SER A 40 -10.46 -0.66 -24.86
C SER A 40 -11.19 -0.14 -23.63
N ALA A 41 -10.66 0.93 -23.01
CA ALA A 41 -11.31 1.64 -21.92
C ALA A 41 -12.38 2.65 -22.38
N LYS A 42 -12.65 2.73 -23.69
CA LYS A 42 -13.56 3.71 -24.31
C LYS A 42 -13.19 5.17 -24.02
N VAL A 43 -11.91 5.43 -23.75
CA VAL A 43 -11.39 6.77 -23.49
C VAL A 43 -11.16 7.48 -24.80
N ARG A 44 -11.65 8.72 -24.92
CA ARG A 44 -11.31 9.58 -26.06
C ARG A 44 -9.98 10.25 -25.82
N TRP A 45 -9.04 10.07 -26.75
CA TRP A 45 -7.71 10.62 -26.64
C TRP A 45 -7.21 11.15 -27.99
N ARG A 46 -6.26 12.08 -27.94
CA ARG A 46 -5.51 12.59 -29.09
C ARG A 46 -4.04 12.71 -28.72
N ALA A 47 -3.16 12.29 -29.62
CA ALA A 47 -1.74 12.59 -29.51
C ALA A 47 -1.47 13.98 -30.11
N LEU A 48 -0.73 14.80 -29.37
CA LEU A 48 -0.10 16.00 -29.88
C LEU A 48 1.40 15.70 -30.02
N PRO A 49 1.90 15.52 -31.26
CA PRO A 49 3.34 15.44 -31.47
C PRO A 49 3.97 16.77 -31.06
N ALA A 50 5.04 16.72 -30.29
CA ALA A 50 5.79 17.91 -29.91
C ALA A 50 7.21 17.80 -30.48
N ALA A 51 7.62 18.77 -31.28
CA ALA A 51 8.88 18.71 -32.04
C ALA A 51 10.14 18.59 -31.17
N GLN A 52 10.06 18.93 -29.88
CA GLN A 52 11.19 18.95 -28.94
C GLN A 52 10.81 18.44 -27.53
N ALA A 53 9.63 17.85 -27.38
CA ALA A 53 9.13 17.38 -26.09
C ALA A 53 8.53 15.98 -26.24
N PRO A 54 8.44 15.20 -25.16
CA PRO A 54 7.75 13.92 -25.20
C PRO A 54 6.32 14.09 -25.70
N CYS A 55 5.87 13.17 -26.55
CA CYS A 55 4.52 13.14 -27.08
C CYS A 55 3.45 13.37 -25.99
N LEU A 56 2.57 14.34 -26.20
CA LEU A 56 1.54 14.71 -25.25
C LEU A 56 0.23 14.00 -25.58
N LEU A 57 -0.32 13.28 -24.60
CA LEU A 57 -1.68 12.73 -24.69
C LEU A 57 -2.68 13.71 -24.09
N LEU A 58 -3.57 14.19 -24.95
CA LEU A 58 -4.78 14.90 -24.57
C LEU A 58 -5.91 13.88 -24.35
N ILE A 59 -6.47 13.92 -23.16
CA ILE A 59 -7.62 13.11 -22.74
C ILE A 59 -8.62 14.09 -22.14
N ARG A 60 -9.92 13.85 -22.37
CA ARG A 60 -10.95 14.69 -21.79
C ARG A 60 -10.97 14.55 -20.27
N GLU A 61 -11.32 15.62 -19.57
CA GLU A 61 -11.27 15.63 -18.11
C GLU A 61 -12.15 14.54 -17.50
N GLU A 62 -13.36 14.33 -18.05
CA GLU A 62 -14.28 13.30 -17.62
C GLU A 62 -13.74 11.86 -17.80
N ASP A 63 -12.83 11.66 -18.76
CA ASP A 63 -12.24 10.36 -19.08
C ASP A 63 -10.93 10.10 -18.32
N LEU A 64 -10.40 11.10 -17.57
CA LEU A 64 -9.07 11.01 -16.95
C LEU A 64 -8.94 9.85 -15.97
N SER A 65 -9.96 9.60 -15.14
CA SER A 65 -9.93 8.49 -14.17
C SER A 65 -9.89 7.14 -14.90
N ALA A 66 -10.78 6.94 -15.87
CA ALA A 66 -10.84 5.73 -16.67
C ALA A 66 -9.53 5.47 -17.44
N ALA A 67 -8.96 6.52 -18.04
CA ALA A 67 -7.68 6.45 -18.72
C ALA A 67 -6.54 6.08 -17.78
N SER A 68 -6.46 6.74 -16.63
CA SER A 68 -5.43 6.49 -15.63
C SER A 68 -5.49 5.05 -15.12
N VAL A 69 -6.68 4.56 -14.82
CA VAL A 69 -6.91 3.16 -14.38
C VAL A 69 -6.51 2.17 -15.47
N ALA A 70 -6.90 2.41 -16.73
CA ALA A 70 -6.57 1.53 -17.84
C ALA A 70 -5.06 1.44 -18.07
N LEU A 71 -4.38 2.60 -18.04
CA LEU A 71 -2.94 2.69 -18.20
C LEU A 71 -2.18 1.98 -17.07
N VAL A 72 -2.57 2.18 -15.81
CA VAL A 72 -1.93 1.46 -14.69
C VAL A 72 -2.15 -0.05 -14.78
N ARG A 73 -3.35 -0.50 -15.21
CA ARG A 73 -3.62 -1.93 -15.42
C ARG A 73 -2.77 -2.55 -16.52
N ALA A 74 -2.50 -1.79 -17.57
CA ALA A 74 -1.58 -2.17 -18.65
C ALA A 74 -0.11 -2.11 -18.24
N GLY A 75 0.20 -1.66 -17.01
CA GLY A 75 1.56 -1.61 -16.48
C GLY A 75 2.27 -0.28 -16.72
N HIS A 76 1.56 0.77 -17.15
CA HIS A 76 2.14 2.10 -17.29
C HIS A 76 2.13 2.85 -15.95
N ALA A 77 3.17 3.65 -15.72
CA ALA A 77 3.21 4.55 -14.57
C ALA A 77 2.33 5.79 -14.83
N ILE A 78 1.56 6.21 -13.83
CA ILE A 78 0.71 7.41 -13.86
C ILE A 78 1.03 8.29 -12.67
N GLY A 79 1.14 9.60 -12.92
CA GLY A 79 1.31 10.64 -11.90
C GLY A 79 0.31 11.78 -12.11
N PRO A 80 -0.27 12.35 -11.03
CA PRO A 80 -0.30 11.83 -9.66
C PRO A 80 -0.96 10.46 -9.53
N ALA A 81 -0.44 9.61 -8.65
CA ALA A 81 -1.07 8.35 -8.30
C ALA A 81 -2.49 8.57 -7.70
N ALA A 82 -2.75 9.72 -7.07
CA ALA A 82 -4.06 10.06 -6.48
C ALA A 82 -5.18 10.04 -7.52
N ARG A 83 -4.86 10.15 -8.82
CA ARG A 83 -5.83 10.09 -9.90
C ARG A 83 -6.46 8.72 -10.10
N VAL A 84 -5.77 7.66 -9.67
CA VAL A 84 -6.30 6.30 -9.70
C VAL A 84 -6.77 5.85 -8.32
N CYS A 85 -6.26 6.43 -7.25
CA CYS A 85 -6.54 5.96 -5.91
C CYS A 85 -7.89 6.49 -5.42
N PRO A 86 -8.78 5.62 -4.89
CA PRO A 86 -10.01 6.09 -4.27
C PRO A 86 -9.65 7.01 -3.07
N PRO A 87 -10.46 8.05 -2.79
CA PRO A 87 -10.21 8.92 -1.64
C PRO A 87 -10.22 8.11 -0.34
N LYS A 88 -9.46 8.58 0.66
CA LYS A 88 -9.51 8.02 2.02
C LYS A 88 -10.96 8.14 2.50
N PRO A 89 -11.57 7.05 3.02
CA PRO A 89 -12.93 7.12 3.54
C PRO A 89 -12.96 8.05 4.75
N GLN A 90 -14.09 8.73 4.96
CA GLN A 90 -14.33 9.48 6.19
C GLN A 90 -14.40 8.51 7.38
N GLU A 91 -14.03 8.99 8.56
CA GLU A 91 -14.09 8.19 9.77
C GLU A 91 -15.55 7.91 10.14
N ASP A 92 -15.91 6.64 10.26
CA ASP A 92 -17.23 6.20 10.71
C ASP A 92 -17.16 5.87 12.21
N THR A 93 -17.79 6.70 13.04
CA THR A 93 -17.83 6.50 14.49
C THR A 93 -18.60 5.22 14.87
N ALA A 94 -19.49 4.72 14.00
CA ALA A 94 -20.19 3.45 14.18
C ALA A 94 -19.40 2.24 13.66
N ALA A 95 -18.17 2.43 13.15
CA ALA A 95 -17.35 1.37 12.58
C ALA A 95 -17.11 0.21 13.56
N SER A 96 -16.90 0.51 14.85
CA SER A 96 -16.61 -0.50 15.88
C SER A 96 -17.68 -1.59 15.97
N GLY A 97 -18.97 -1.19 15.98
CA GLY A 97 -20.08 -2.13 16.02
C GLY A 97 -20.19 -2.96 14.73
N LYS A 98 -20.04 -2.32 13.57
CA LYS A 98 -20.14 -2.98 12.26
C LYS A 98 -18.97 -3.92 11.98
N ASN A 99 -17.79 -3.62 12.51
CA ASN A 99 -16.56 -4.36 12.25
C ASN A 99 -16.34 -5.52 13.23
N ALA A 100 -17.18 -5.69 14.26
CA ALA A 100 -16.92 -6.59 15.39
C ALA A 100 -16.51 -8.01 14.98
N GLU A 101 -17.16 -8.59 13.97
CA GLU A 101 -16.85 -9.95 13.47
C GLU A 101 -15.48 -10.04 12.76
N HIS A 102 -14.96 -8.93 12.25
CA HIS A 102 -13.67 -8.86 11.57
C HIS A 102 -12.50 -8.54 12.51
N VAL A 103 -12.77 -8.08 13.73
CA VAL A 103 -11.74 -7.68 14.70
C VAL A 103 -10.92 -8.88 15.15
N GLY A 104 -9.61 -8.72 15.20
CA GLY A 104 -8.67 -9.72 15.72
C GLY A 104 -7.44 -9.94 14.85
N ALA A 105 -6.70 -10.99 15.19
CA ALA A 105 -5.58 -11.49 14.41
C ALA A 105 -5.99 -12.71 13.62
N TRP A 106 -5.68 -12.72 12.32
CA TRP A 106 -6.06 -13.74 11.36
C TRP A 106 -4.85 -14.22 10.59
N THR A 107 -4.83 -15.52 10.28
CA THR A 107 -3.84 -16.11 9.37
C THR A 107 -4.52 -16.69 8.14
N LEU A 108 -3.92 -16.52 6.97
CA LEU A 108 -4.42 -17.11 5.73
C LEU A 108 -4.18 -18.61 5.76
N THR A 109 -5.22 -19.40 5.56
CA THR A 109 -5.12 -20.87 5.50
C THR A 109 -5.19 -21.39 4.08
N ARG A 110 -5.90 -20.69 3.19
CA ARG A 110 -6.05 -21.11 1.79
C ARG A 110 -6.39 -19.94 0.89
N ARG A 111 -5.91 -19.95 -0.34
CA ARG A 111 -6.28 -19.04 -1.43
C ARG A 111 -6.50 -19.81 -2.72
N GLU A 112 -7.59 -19.45 -3.41
CA GLU A 112 -7.94 -19.97 -4.72
C GLU A 112 -7.96 -18.85 -5.75
N GLU A 113 -7.33 -19.06 -6.91
CA GLU A 113 -7.34 -18.11 -8.03
C GLU A 113 -7.16 -18.83 -9.38
N PRO A 114 -8.19 -18.91 -10.24
CA PRO A 114 -9.59 -18.56 -9.96
C PRO A 114 -10.21 -19.48 -8.89
N VAL A 115 -11.43 -19.16 -8.46
CA VAL A 115 -12.24 -20.04 -7.59
C VAL A 115 -12.25 -21.49 -8.10
N GLY A 116 -12.00 -22.43 -7.20
CA GLY A 116 -11.84 -23.86 -7.49
C GLY A 116 -10.40 -24.29 -7.76
N LYS A 117 -9.44 -23.37 -7.87
CA LYS A 117 -8.02 -23.69 -8.06
C LYS A 117 -7.17 -23.10 -6.93
N THR A 118 -6.74 -23.94 -5.99
CA THR A 118 -5.80 -23.54 -4.94
C THR A 118 -4.48 -23.06 -5.53
N VAL A 119 -4.08 -21.84 -5.17
CA VAL A 119 -2.82 -21.22 -5.56
C VAL A 119 -1.89 -20.96 -4.37
N GLU A 120 -2.45 -20.93 -3.16
CA GLU A 120 -1.72 -20.71 -1.92
C GLU A 120 -2.40 -21.53 -0.82
N GLU A 121 -1.65 -22.33 -0.09
CA GLU A 121 -2.10 -23.04 1.11
C GLU A 121 -0.94 -22.97 2.10
N PRO A 122 -0.84 -21.84 2.83
CA PRO A 122 0.29 -21.60 3.69
C PRO A 122 0.30 -22.56 4.89
N ASP A 123 1.49 -22.96 5.31
CA ASP A 123 1.70 -23.64 6.59
C ASP A 123 1.45 -22.68 7.78
N GLU A 124 1.94 -23.02 8.98
CA GLU A 124 1.80 -22.20 10.20
C GLU A 124 2.34 -20.76 10.11
N LYS A 125 3.08 -20.43 9.03
CA LYS A 125 3.66 -19.10 8.74
C LYS A 125 2.94 -18.39 7.60
N GLY A 126 1.62 -18.57 7.51
CA GLY A 126 0.79 -17.86 6.55
C GLY A 126 0.78 -16.34 6.76
N PRO A 127 0.38 -15.58 5.73
CA PRO A 127 0.10 -14.16 5.86
C PRO A 127 -0.69 -13.78 7.11
N LEU A 128 -0.26 -12.72 7.79
CA LEU A 128 -0.93 -12.18 8.97
C LEU A 128 -1.84 -11.01 8.58
N ARG A 129 -3.09 -11.01 9.04
CA ARG A 129 -3.97 -9.86 9.03
C ARG A 129 -4.32 -9.48 10.47
N LEU A 130 -4.10 -8.22 10.84
CA LEU A 130 -4.60 -7.66 12.09
C LEU A 130 -5.62 -6.57 11.77
N GLN A 131 -6.77 -6.60 12.43
CA GLN A 131 -7.85 -5.64 12.20
C GLN A 131 -8.42 -5.15 13.51
N ALA A 132 -8.39 -3.83 13.72
CA ALA A 132 -8.79 -3.18 14.96
C ALA A 132 -10.25 -2.68 14.91
N PRO A 133 -10.88 -2.43 16.09
CA PRO A 133 -12.26 -1.93 16.16
C PRO A 133 -12.50 -0.62 15.42
N SER A 134 -11.56 0.32 15.44
CA SER A 134 -11.65 1.58 14.68
C SER A 134 -11.69 1.41 13.15
N GLY A 135 -11.56 0.18 12.65
CA GLY A 135 -11.54 -0.15 11.24
C GLY A 135 -10.16 -0.09 10.60
N VAL A 136 -9.11 0.29 11.33
CA VAL A 136 -7.75 0.21 10.77
C VAL A 136 -7.29 -1.25 10.66
N TYR A 137 -6.55 -1.58 9.62
CA TYR A 137 -6.01 -2.92 9.42
C TYR A 137 -4.59 -2.90 8.83
N VAL A 138 -3.85 -3.98 9.10
CA VAL A 138 -2.59 -4.33 8.42
C VAL A 138 -2.68 -5.76 7.89
N GLU A 139 -2.17 -5.98 6.69
CA GLU A 139 -1.93 -7.30 6.11
C GLU A 139 -0.45 -7.41 5.77
N VAL A 140 0.23 -8.39 6.37
CA VAL A 140 1.65 -8.67 6.14
C VAL A 140 1.76 -9.96 5.35
N ARG A 141 2.15 -9.82 4.07
CA ARG A 141 2.26 -10.90 3.07
C ARG A 141 3.68 -10.95 2.54
N ILE A 142 4.62 -11.40 3.37
CA ILE A 142 6.03 -11.49 2.98
C ILE A 142 6.22 -12.72 2.09
N PRO A 143 6.74 -12.57 0.86
CA PRO A 143 6.89 -13.69 -0.05
C PRO A 143 7.89 -14.70 0.53
N GLN A 144 7.50 -15.98 0.51
CA GLN A 144 8.42 -17.07 0.80
C GLN A 144 9.49 -17.20 -0.30
N GLU A 145 10.54 -17.96 -0.03
CA GLU A 145 11.65 -18.14 -0.98
C GLU A 145 11.14 -18.68 -2.32
N GLY A 146 11.41 -17.96 -3.41
CA GLY A 146 10.93 -18.28 -4.76
C GLY A 146 9.60 -17.63 -5.16
N ALA A 147 8.80 -17.13 -4.22
CA ALA A 147 7.65 -16.28 -4.50
C ALA A 147 8.09 -14.85 -4.82
N LYS A 148 7.50 -14.25 -5.86
CA LYS A 148 8.01 -12.99 -6.44
C LYS A 148 7.27 -11.73 -6.02
N GLU A 149 6.10 -11.84 -5.40
CA GLU A 149 5.22 -10.69 -5.20
C GLU A 149 5.00 -10.38 -3.73
N GLN A 150 5.58 -9.25 -3.28
CA GLN A 150 5.29 -8.66 -1.98
C GLN A 150 3.94 -7.93 -2.05
N ALA A 151 2.99 -8.32 -1.20
CA ALA A 151 1.59 -7.87 -1.25
C ALA A 151 1.09 -7.27 0.09
N SER A 152 2.00 -6.96 1.00
CA SER A 152 1.69 -6.31 2.27
C SER A 152 1.01 -4.97 2.04
N CYS A 153 0.04 -4.65 2.88
CA CYS A 153 -0.71 -3.40 2.79
C CYS A 153 -1.31 -3.03 4.14
N ALA A 154 -1.74 -1.79 4.25
CA ALA A 154 -2.46 -1.31 5.42
C ALA A 154 -3.43 -0.20 5.05
N GLY A 155 -4.46 0.00 5.85
CA GLY A 155 -5.50 0.94 5.50
C GLY A 155 -6.71 0.91 6.40
N ILE A 156 -7.84 1.34 5.84
CA ILE A 156 -9.13 1.42 6.51
C ILE A 156 -10.06 0.35 5.94
N HIS A 157 -10.71 -0.37 6.84
CA HIS A 157 -11.77 -1.32 6.60
C HIS A 157 -13.11 -0.73 7.03
N SER A 158 -14.12 -0.95 6.21
CA SER A 158 -15.52 -0.66 6.54
C SER A 158 -16.40 -1.82 6.08
N VAL A 159 -17.50 -2.03 6.80
CA VAL A 159 -18.59 -2.90 6.33
C VAL A 159 -19.69 -2.01 5.78
N VAL A 160 -20.05 -2.23 4.52
CA VAL A 160 -21.14 -1.51 3.86
C VAL A 160 -22.27 -2.48 3.53
N GLU A 161 -23.50 -2.06 3.81
CA GLU A 161 -24.68 -2.79 3.36
C GLU A 161 -24.95 -2.44 1.89
N VAL A 162 -25.13 -3.46 1.06
CA VAL A 162 -25.53 -3.32 -0.34
C VAL A 162 -26.96 -3.82 -0.53
N SER A 163 -27.58 -3.38 -1.63
CA SER A 163 -28.96 -3.71 -1.97
C SER A 163 -29.27 -5.20 -1.81
N GLY A 164 -30.35 -5.52 -1.09
CA GLY A 164 -30.75 -6.88 -0.75
C GLY A 164 -30.17 -7.40 0.57
N GLY A 165 -29.80 -6.52 1.51
CA GLY A 165 -29.39 -6.87 2.87
C GLY A 165 -28.03 -7.57 2.98
N ARG A 166 -27.24 -7.58 1.90
CA ARG A 166 -25.92 -8.21 1.92
C ARG A 166 -24.91 -7.21 2.48
N GLN A 167 -24.02 -7.69 3.33
CA GLN A 167 -22.89 -6.91 3.81
C GLN A 167 -21.65 -7.18 2.96
N MET A 168 -20.90 -6.13 2.68
CA MET A 168 -19.65 -6.14 1.93
C MET A 168 -18.53 -5.60 2.81
N SER A 169 -17.43 -6.33 2.89
CA SER A 169 -16.17 -5.83 3.44
C SER A 169 -15.48 -4.96 2.39
N VAL A 170 -15.11 -3.74 2.76
CA VAL A 170 -14.51 -2.75 1.87
C VAL A 170 -13.21 -2.28 2.48
N ARG A 171 -12.08 -2.54 1.79
CA ARG A 171 -10.74 -2.17 2.23
C ARG A 171 -10.14 -1.09 1.34
N HIS A 172 -9.91 0.06 1.96
CA HIS A 172 -9.22 1.21 1.40
C HIS A 172 -7.75 1.15 1.80
N ARG A 173 -6.89 0.81 0.85
CA ARG A 173 -5.43 0.73 1.08
C ARG A 173 -4.84 2.13 1.14
N VAL A 174 -4.25 2.46 2.28
CA VAL A 174 -3.50 3.70 2.52
C VAL A 174 -2.03 3.48 2.22
N VAL A 175 -1.50 2.29 2.49
CA VAL A 175 -0.19 1.81 2.06
C VAL A 175 -0.38 0.50 1.32
N ASP A 176 0.24 0.34 0.16
CA ASP A 176 0.24 -0.93 -0.59
C ASP A 176 1.60 -1.10 -1.24
N PHE A 177 2.18 -2.30 -1.11
CA PHE A 177 3.39 -2.69 -1.82
C PHE A 177 3.09 -3.02 -3.29
N ARG A 178 1.81 -3.23 -3.65
CA ARG A 178 1.37 -3.42 -5.02
C ARG A 178 1.03 -2.09 -5.69
N PRO A 179 1.20 -1.98 -7.01
CA PRO A 179 0.71 -0.84 -7.77
C PRO A 179 -0.80 -0.63 -7.59
N PRO A 180 -1.26 0.64 -7.52
CA PRO A 180 -2.67 0.94 -7.34
C PRO A 180 -3.50 0.39 -8.51
N THR A 181 -4.56 -0.36 -8.23
CA THR A 181 -5.43 -0.93 -9.29
C THR A 181 -6.56 0.00 -9.73
N GLY A 182 -6.65 1.14 -9.04
CA GLY A 182 -7.73 2.11 -9.05
C GLY A 182 -9.10 1.56 -8.69
N ARG A 183 -9.11 0.55 -7.83
CA ARG A 183 -10.31 -0.02 -7.23
C ARG A 183 -10.13 -0.14 -5.73
N VAL A 184 -11.21 0.11 -5.01
CA VAL A 184 -11.32 -0.34 -3.62
C VAL A 184 -11.47 -1.86 -3.63
N LEU A 185 -10.82 -2.54 -2.69
CA LEU A 185 -11.02 -3.98 -2.55
C LEU A 185 -12.37 -4.21 -1.86
N CYS A 186 -13.33 -4.79 -2.58
CA CYS A 186 -14.63 -5.15 -2.04
C CYS A 186 -14.78 -6.67 -2.04
N THR A 187 -15.04 -7.25 -0.88
CA THR A 187 -15.17 -8.70 -0.71
C THR A 187 -16.41 -9.05 0.08
N GLN A 188 -17.06 -10.15 -0.32
CA GLN A 188 -18.13 -10.73 0.46
C GLN A 188 -17.48 -11.69 1.46
N VAL A 189 -17.79 -11.51 2.74
CA VAL A 189 -17.21 -12.33 3.80
C VAL A 189 -18.29 -13.21 4.38
N LYS A 190 -17.99 -14.49 4.50
CA LYS A 190 -18.82 -15.45 5.25
C LYS A 190 -18.03 -15.92 6.46
N PHE A 191 -18.62 -15.72 7.64
CA PHE A 191 -18.10 -16.25 8.90
C PHE A 191 -18.74 -17.61 9.19
N ASP A 192 -17.92 -18.56 9.63
CA ASP A 192 -18.35 -19.82 10.23
C ASP A 192 -17.63 -19.95 11.58
N LYS A 193 -18.33 -19.57 12.66
CA LYS A 193 -17.78 -19.51 14.03
C LYS A 193 -16.48 -18.70 14.11
N GLU A 194 -15.35 -19.34 14.40
CA GLU A 194 -14.01 -18.72 14.55
C GLU A 194 -13.21 -18.67 13.23
N VAL A 195 -13.79 -19.17 12.14
CA VAL A 195 -13.17 -19.16 10.82
C VAL A 195 -13.88 -18.12 9.96
N MET A 196 -13.11 -17.20 9.38
CA MET A 196 -13.58 -16.43 8.23
C MET A 196 -13.46 -17.37 7.02
N ALA A 197 -14.48 -18.23 6.90
CA ALA A 197 -14.49 -19.42 6.07
C ALA A 197 -14.27 -19.12 4.59
N ALA A 198 -14.74 -17.97 4.12
CA ALA A 198 -14.43 -17.50 2.78
C ALA A 198 -14.57 -15.97 2.68
N GLU A 199 -13.53 -15.34 2.21
CA GLU A 199 -13.54 -14.00 1.65
C GLU A 199 -13.53 -14.12 0.12
N LEU A 200 -14.70 -13.92 -0.49
CA LEU A 200 -14.88 -13.95 -1.94
C LEU A 200 -14.69 -12.54 -2.50
N SER A 201 -13.71 -12.36 -3.38
CA SER A 201 -13.57 -11.09 -4.10
C SER A 201 -14.75 -10.91 -5.05
N TYR A 202 -15.54 -9.86 -4.88
CA TYR A 202 -16.67 -9.59 -5.76
C TYR A 202 -16.21 -8.68 -6.92
N PRO A 203 -16.15 -9.14 -8.17
CA PRO A 203 -15.85 -8.24 -9.26
C PRO A 203 -17.10 -7.45 -9.63
N ARG A 204 -17.10 -6.13 -9.41
CA ARG A 204 -17.88 -5.27 -10.30
C ARG A 204 -17.17 -5.23 -11.67
N GLY A 205 -17.53 -6.17 -12.55
CA GLY A 205 -17.27 -6.10 -14.00
C GLY A 205 -16.51 -7.29 -14.64
N ARG A 206 -16.46 -7.31 -15.98
CA ARG A 206 -15.94 -8.37 -16.88
C ARG A 206 -14.46 -8.74 -16.77
N PHE A 207 -13.75 -8.30 -15.73
CA PHE A 207 -12.31 -8.55 -15.63
C PHE A 207 -12.05 -9.58 -14.54
N ARG A 208 -11.73 -10.79 -15.02
CA ARG A 208 -11.20 -11.93 -14.30
C ARG A 208 -10.23 -11.48 -13.21
N ASP A 209 -10.49 -11.92 -11.99
CA ASP A 209 -9.57 -12.52 -11.01
C ASP A 209 -10.44 -12.75 -9.76
N GLU A 210 -11.48 -13.59 -9.90
CA GLU A 210 -12.27 -14.04 -8.77
C GLU A 210 -11.39 -14.94 -7.92
N TYR A 211 -11.10 -14.51 -6.71
CA TYR A 211 -10.38 -15.31 -5.75
C TYR A 211 -11.22 -15.53 -4.50
N ILE A 212 -10.93 -16.64 -3.81
CA ILE A 212 -11.42 -16.90 -2.46
C ILE A 212 -10.20 -17.02 -1.56
N GLU A 213 -10.26 -16.37 -0.40
CA GLU A 213 -9.31 -16.58 0.68
C GLU A 213 -10.04 -17.11 1.92
N ALA A 214 -9.53 -18.17 2.52
CA ALA A 214 -9.97 -18.66 3.82
C ALA A 214 -8.99 -18.18 4.89
N TRP A 215 -9.53 -17.65 6.00
CA TRP A 215 -8.76 -17.09 7.08
C TRP A 215 -9.20 -17.68 8.42
N SER A 216 -8.24 -18.05 9.26
CA SER A 216 -8.50 -18.54 10.60
C SER A 216 -8.12 -17.48 11.64
N ARG A 217 -9.00 -17.23 12.61
CA ARG A 217 -8.69 -16.33 13.71
C ARG A 217 -7.71 -17.02 14.66
N ILE A 218 -6.57 -16.39 14.91
CA ILE A 218 -5.54 -16.89 15.83
C ILE A 218 -5.57 -16.19 17.18
N HIS A 219 -6.04 -14.94 17.24
CA HIS A 219 -6.28 -14.24 18.50
C HIS A 219 -7.51 -13.33 18.38
N SER A 220 -8.25 -13.26 19.48
CA SER A 220 -9.26 -12.26 19.78
C SER A 220 -8.89 -11.55 21.09
N GLY A 221 -9.52 -10.43 21.42
CA GLY A 221 -9.34 -9.73 22.69
C GLY A 221 -9.03 -8.24 22.53
N PRO A 222 -8.48 -7.60 23.57
CA PRO A 222 -8.15 -6.18 23.52
C PRO A 222 -7.09 -5.92 22.44
N MET A 223 -7.23 -4.79 21.76
CA MET A 223 -6.34 -4.39 20.68
C MET A 223 -5.78 -3.00 20.94
N ALA A 224 -4.55 -2.77 20.50
CA ALA A 224 -3.98 -1.44 20.38
C ALA A 224 -3.67 -1.17 18.91
N ALA A 225 -3.96 0.03 18.43
CA ALA A 225 -3.72 0.41 17.07
C ALA A 225 -3.22 1.85 16.99
N LEU A 226 -2.17 2.04 16.22
CA LEU A 226 -1.48 3.31 16.04
C LEU A 226 -1.45 3.69 14.55
N GLU A 227 -1.68 4.96 14.22
CA GLU A 227 -1.54 5.55 12.88
C GLU A 227 -0.32 6.47 12.85
N LEU A 228 0.59 6.30 11.88
CA LEU A 228 1.75 7.17 11.73
C LEU A 228 1.32 8.54 11.18
N ILE A 229 1.60 9.61 11.92
CA ILE A 229 1.23 10.99 11.56
C ILE A 229 2.42 11.73 10.94
N SER A 230 3.61 11.62 11.54
CA SER A 230 4.79 12.34 11.07
C SER A 230 6.10 11.67 11.49
N GLU A 231 7.16 12.04 10.79
CA GLU A 231 8.53 11.64 11.08
C GLU A 231 9.46 12.85 11.06
N GLU A 232 10.28 13.01 12.09
CA GLU A 232 11.18 14.14 12.28
C GLU A 232 12.61 13.65 12.58
N PRO A 233 13.65 14.06 11.83
CA PRO A 233 13.59 14.91 10.64
C PRO A 233 12.93 14.18 9.45
N SER A 234 12.16 14.92 8.65
CA SER A 234 11.54 14.39 7.44
C SER A 234 12.58 14.21 6.32
N VAL A 235 13.14 13.01 6.18
CA VAL A 235 14.08 12.71 5.09
C VAL A 235 13.30 12.28 3.85
N GLY A 236 12.76 13.25 3.09
CA GLY A 236 12.00 13.02 1.85
C GLY A 236 10.48 12.96 2.05
N PRO A 237 9.72 12.29 1.15
CA PRO A 237 8.26 12.25 1.26
C PRO A 237 7.80 11.60 2.56
N SER A 238 6.78 12.22 3.17
CA SER A 238 6.17 11.72 4.40
C SER A 238 5.62 10.32 4.19
N ARG A 239 5.99 9.42 5.10
CA ARG A 239 5.40 8.08 5.16
C ARG A 239 4.13 8.11 6.00
N THR A 240 3.27 7.14 5.75
CA THR A 240 2.09 6.84 6.54
C THR A 240 2.07 5.34 6.82
N GLY A 241 1.29 4.90 7.79
CA GLY A 241 1.22 3.48 8.10
C GLY A 241 0.47 3.22 9.38
N TYR A 242 0.40 1.94 9.73
CA TYR A 242 -0.26 1.49 10.94
C TYR A 242 0.60 0.48 11.69
N TRP A 243 0.50 0.51 13.01
CA TRP A 243 1.09 -0.47 13.91
C TRP A 243 0.00 -1.00 14.83
N ILE A 244 -0.34 -2.28 14.67
CA ILE A 244 -1.48 -2.93 15.32
C ILE A 244 -0.99 -4.09 16.19
N PHE A 245 -1.64 -4.27 17.34
CA PHE A 245 -1.35 -5.28 18.35
C PHE A 245 -2.64 -6.00 18.73
N CYS A 246 -2.60 -7.34 18.79
CA CYS A 246 -3.72 -8.19 19.16
C CYS A 246 -3.22 -9.45 19.86
N GLY A 247 -3.61 -9.64 21.12
CA GLY A 247 -3.15 -10.76 21.93
C GLY A 247 -1.61 -10.77 22.03
N SER A 248 -0.98 -11.84 21.56
CA SER A 248 0.49 -11.97 21.52
C SER A 248 1.11 -11.60 20.17
N ARG A 249 0.36 -11.00 19.24
CA ARG A 249 0.85 -10.67 17.89
C ARG A 249 0.88 -9.15 17.65
N PHE A 250 1.83 -8.72 16.84
CA PHE A 250 1.83 -7.37 16.27
C PHE A 250 2.14 -7.39 14.77
N GLY A 251 1.72 -6.33 14.09
CA GLY A 251 1.99 -6.08 12.68
C GLY A 251 2.15 -4.60 12.44
N ARG A 252 3.17 -4.23 11.67
CA ARG A 252 3.52 -2.85 11.34
C ARG A 252 3.79 -2.73 9.86
N VAL A 253 3.06 -1.83 9.21
CA VAL A 253 3.20 -1.55 7.77
C VAL A 253 3.24 -0.05 7.57
N ILE A 254 4.36 0.43 7.04
CA ILE A 254 4.63 1.85 6.76
C ILE A 254 5.07 1.96 5.30
N GLY A 255 4.68 3.03 4.63
CA GLY A 255 5.10 3.29 3.27
C GLY A 255 4.68 4.67 2.81
N LEU A 256 4.86 4.92 1.52
CA LEU A 256 4.29 6.13 0.92
C LEU A 256 2.76 6.00 0.87
N PRO A 257 2.02 7.07 1.18
CA PRO A 257 0.57 7.08 1.02
C PRO A 257 0.19 6.81 -0.43
N VAL A 258 -0.75 5.90 -0.60
CA VAL A 258 -1.37 5.57 -1.88
C VAL A 258 -1.96 6.85 -2.47
N GLY A 259 -1.34 7.33 -3.54
CA GLY A 259 -1.82 8.47 -4.30
C GLY A 259 -0.99 9.76 -4.22
N GLN A 260 -0.05 9.92 -3.29
CA GLN A 260 0.63 11.21 -3.15
C GLN A 260 1.55 11.51 -4.37
N ASP A 261 1.40 12.71 -4.94
CA ASP A 261 2.11 13.14 -6.15
C ASP A 261 3.59 13.41 -5.89
N ARG A 262 4.41 12.94 -6.82
CA ARG A 262 5.86 13.06 -6.85
C ARG A 262 6.20 14.19 -7.81
N SER A 263 6.00 15.43 -7.41
CA SER A 263 6.41 16.60 -8.23
C SER A 263 7.93 16.68 -8.48
N ARG A 264 8.73 15.77 -7.91
CA ARG A 264 10.19 15.69 -8.11
C ARG A 264 10.75 14.29 -8.40
N PHE A 265 9.95 13.24 -8.54
CA PHE A 265 10.50 11.88 -8.58
C PHE A 265 9.91 10.99 -9.68
N ARG A 266 10.79 10.16 -10.25
CA ARG A 266 10.59 9.34 -11.46
C ARG A 266 9.31 8.50 -11.41
N PRO A 267 8.68 8.20 -12.56
CA PRO A 267 7.38 7.56 -12.63
C PRO A 267 7.36 6.23 -11.86
N SER A 268 6.60 6.18 -10.78
CA SER A 268 6.45 5.02 -9.91
C SER A 268 5.79 3.84 -10.62
N LEU A 269 6.49 2.70 -10.57
CA LEU A 269 5.98 1.33 -10.41
C LEU A 269 4.80 0.93 -11.29
N GLY A 270 5.07 0.79 -12.59
CA GLY A 270 4.34 -0.13 -13.44
C GLY A 270 4.63 -1.58 -13.05
N LYS A 271 3.62 -2.46 -13.08
CA LYS A 271 3.73 -3.91 -12.85
C LYS A 271 4.95 -4.52 -13.56
N LEU A 272 5.95 -4.95 -12.81
CA LEU A 272 6.89 -5.96 -13.27
C LEU A 272 6.18 -7.33 -13.22
N ARG A 273 5.25 -7.59 -14.15
CA ARG A 273 4.83 -8.98 -14.44
C ARG A 273 5.97 -9.63 -15.20
N LEU A 274 6.82 -10.39 -14.51
CA LEU A 274 7.89 -11.21 -15.11
C LEU A 274 7.38 -12.33 -16.03
N ASN A 275 6.06 -12.55 -16.17
CA ASN A 275 5.49 -13.72 -16.86
C ASN A 275 4.45 -13.38 -17.94
N SER A 276 4.70 -12.39 -18.80
CA SER A 276 3.97 -12.31 -20.08
C SER A 276 4.92 -12.54 -21.24
N ARG A 277 4.75 -13.67 -21.95
CA ARG A 277 5.39 -13.95 -23.25
C ARG A 277 5.19 -12.81 -24.27
N ASN A 278 4.31 -11.84 -24.01
CA ASN A 278 4.09 -10.67 -24.85
C ASN A 278 4.90 -9.42 -24.43
N ALA A 279 5.39 -9.33 -23.18
CA ALA A 279 6.24 -8.21 -22.72
C ALA A 279 7.72 -8.36 -23.16
N GLN A 280 8.17 -9.58 -23.43
CA GLN A 280 9.47 -9.85 -24.03
C GLN A 280 9.60 -9.32 -25.47
N LYS A 281 8.48 -9.11 -26.19
CA LYS A 281 8.53 -8.58 -27.57
C LYS A 281 8.61 -7.06 -27.63
N THR A 282 8.03 -6.34 -26.68
CA THR A 282 7.97 -4.87 -26.66
C THR A 282 9.18 -4.22 -25.96
N GLY A 283 9.72 -4.83 -24.89
CA GLY A 283 10.93 -4.32 -24.23
C GLY A 283 12.21 -4.51 -25.06
N LEU A 284 12.29 -5.59 -25.86
CA LEU A 284 13.45 -5.85 -26.72
C LEU A 284 13.50 -4.96 -27.98
N GLN A 285 12.37 -4.36 -28.39
CA GLN A 285 12.34 -3.48 -29.57
C GLN A 285 12.76 -2.04 -29.25
N LEU A 286 12.43 -1.53 -28.05
CA LEU A 286 12.91 -0.22 -27.58
C LEU A 286 14.43 -0.23 -27.28
N ALA A 287 14.96 -1.33 -26.75
CA ALA A 287 16.40 -1.48 -26.51
C ALA A 287 17.26 -1.55 -27.79
N ARG A 288 16.65 -1.77 -28.96
CA ARG A 288 17.35 -1.76 -30.27
C ARG A 288 17.40 -0.39 -30.93
N ALA A 289 16.64 0.59 -30.42
CA ALA A 289 16.56 1.94 -30.97
C ALA A 289 17.43 2.94 -30.20
N GLY A 290 18.73 2.66 -30.06
CA GLY A 290 19.79 3.66 -29.88
C GLY A 290 19.78 4.58 -28.65
N THR A 291 18.78 4.56 -27.77
CA THR A 291 18.81 5.32 -26.52
C THR A 291 19.80 4.64 -25.57
N ARG A 292 20.83 5.38 -25.13
CA ARG A 292 21.70 5.00 -24.01
C ARG A 292 20.86 5.07 -22.73
N ASP A 293 20.03 4.07 -22.61
CA ASP A 293 19.00 3.90 -21.61
C ASP A 293 19.62 3.56 -20.28
N ILE A 294 19.03 4.09 -19.22
CA ILE A 294 19.06 3.45 -17.91
C ILE A 294 18.62 2.01 -18.18
N SER A 295 19.56 1.07 -18.13
CA SER A 295 19.24 -0.33 -18.39
C SER A 295 18.09 -0.75 -17.48
N ALA A 296 17.25 -1.69 -17.92
CA ALA A 296 16.18 -2.24 -17.08
C ALA A 296 16.69 -2.61 -15.67
N ALA A 297 17.94 -3.09 -15.58
CA ALA A 297 18.64 -3.37 -14.33
C ALA A 297 18.90 -2.13 -13.46
N SER A 298 19.29 -0.99 -14.04
CA SER A 298 19.50 0.26 -13.29
C SER A 298 18.18 0.86 -12.78
N TRP A 299 17.09 0.71 -13.53
CA TRP A 299 15.75 1.07 -13.07
C TRP A 299 15.28 0.18 -11.92
N GLU A 300 15.43 -1.14 -12.08
CA GLU A 300 15.06 -2.13 -11.06
C GLU A 300 15.82 -1.91 -9.75
N ALA A 301 17.13 -1.64 -9.82
CA ALA A 301 17.95 -1.31 -8.66
C ALA A 301 17.43 -0.04 -7.95
N SER A 302 17.09 1.02 -8.69
CA SER A 302 16.56 2.26 -8.11
C SER A 302 15.18 2.07 -7.49
N ALA A 303 14.29 1.27 -8.11
CA ALA A 303 12.98 0.98 -7.58
C ALA A 303 13.06 0.12 -6.31
N ARG A 304 13.97 -0.85 -6.29
CA ARG A 304 14.25 -1.69 -5.13
C ARG A 304 14.80 -0.86 -3.98
N GLU A 305 15.75 0.03 -4.24
CA GLU A 305 16.28 0.95 -3.22
C GLU A 305 15.19 1.84 -2.61
N GLU A 306 14.29 2.38 -3.44
CA GLU A 306 13.15 3.14 -2.95
C GLU A 306 12.25 2.29 -2.05
N LEU A 307 11.90 1.07 -2.46
CA LEU A 307 11.08 0.18 -1.66
C LEU A 307 11.75 -0.15 -0.32
N HIS A 308 13.05 -0.48 -0.32
CA HIS A 308 13.83 -0.76 0.88
C HIS A 308 13.92 0.43 1.85
N THR A 309 14.01 1.65 1.32
CA THR A 309 14.17 2.86 2.13
C THR A 309 12.84 3.46 2.60
N ARG A 310 11.76 3.26 1.84
CA ARG A 310 10.48 3.93 2.08
C ARG A 310 9.41 3.04 2.65
N TYR A 311 9.48 1.74 2.42
CA TYR A 311 8.46 0.82 2.86
C TYR A 311 9.00 -0.07 3.96
N GLU A 312 8.13 -0.42 4.89
CA GLU A 312 8.40 -1.31 6.00
C GLU A 312 7.18 -2.21 6.16
N ALA A 313 7.38 -3.52 6.25
CA ALA A 313 6.35 -4.47 6.60
C ALA A 313 6.98 -5.53 7.49
N VAL A 314 6.53 -5.58 8.73
CA VAL A 314 7.06 -6.45 9.77
C VAL A 314 5.92 -6.98 10.62
N TRP A 315 6.02 -8.24 11.01
CA TRP A 315 5.13 -8.83 11.98
C TRP A 315 5.90 -9.70 12.97
N GLY A 316 5.31 -9.92 14.13
CA GLY A 316 5.99 -10.65 15.18
C GLY A 316 5.17 -10.87 16.43
N ASP A 317 5.88 -11.21 17.50
CA ASP A 317 5.32 -11.57 18.79
C ASP A 317 5.53 -10.49 19.84
N ILE A 318 4.53 -10.32 20.68
CA ILE A 318 4.61 -9.62 21.96
C ILE A 318 4.97 -10.69 22.98
N GLU A 319 6.25 -10.82 23.35
CA GLU A 319 6.68 -11.81 24.34
C GLU A 319 6.13 -11.47 25.72
N ARG A 320 6.11 -10.17 26.02
CA ARG A 320 5.52 -9.53 27.18
C ARG A 320 5.40 -8.04 26.87
N PRO A 321 4.56 -7.28 27.60
CA PRO A 321 4.52 -5.84 27.44
C PRO A 321 5.92 -5.22 27.54
N GLY A 322 6.27 -4.41 26.54
CA GLY A 322 7.58 -3.78 26.42
C GLY A 322 8.64 -4.61 25.72
N ARG A 323 8.32 -5.81 25.20
CA ARG A 323 9.27 -6.65 24.46
C ARG A 323 8.63 -7.30 23.23
N LEU A 324 9.06 -6.85 22.05
CA LEU A 324 8.50 -7.20 20.76
C LEU A 324 9.57 -7.89 19.90
N ARG A 325 9.31 -9.13 19.47
CA ARG A 325 10.22 -9.94 18.65
C ARG A 325 9.71 -10.07 17.23
N ILE A 326 10.58 -9.84 16.26
CA ILE A 326 10.29 -9.98 14.83
C ILE A 326 10.15 -11.47 14.51
N ARG A 327 9.06 -11.84 13.84
CA ARG A 327 8.94 -13.14 13.17
C ARG A 327 9.45 -13.02 11.74
N GLU A 328 8.95 -12.03 11.01
CA GLU A 328 9.38 -11.77 9.64
C GLU A 328 9.38 -10.28 9.32
N GLU A 329 10.35 -9.86 8.49
CA GLU A 329 10.46 -8.52 7.94
C GLU A 329 10.69 -8.62 6.43
N VAL A 330 10.02 -7.77 5.65
CA VAL A 330 10.05 -7.78 4.18
C VAL A 330 11.46 -7.69 3.57
N TRP A 331 12.39 -6.98 4.21
CA TRP A 331 13.70 -6.67 3.62
C TRP A 331 14.85 -7.51 4.16
N SER A 332 14.64 -8.21 5.28
CA SER A 332 15.71 -8.96 5.92
C SER A 332 15.15 -10.17 6.66
N LYS A 333 15.36 -11.36 6.07
CA LYS A 333 15.08 -12.63 6.76
C LYS A 333 16.00 -12.87 7.95
N SER A 334 17.22 -12.31 7.94
CA SER A 334 18.18 -12.47 9.03
C SER A 334 17.75 -11.77 10.32
N LYS A 335 16.79 -10.83 10.25
CA LYS A 335 16.19 -10.22 11.45
C LYS A 335 15.09 -11.07 12.09
N SER A 336 14.73 -12.21 11.50
CA SER A 336 13.81 -13.14 12.15
C SER A 336 14.41 -13.58 13.49
N GLY A 337 13.65 -13.39 14.57
CA GLY A 337 14.11 -13.63 15.93
C GLY A 337 14.75 -12.42 16.60
N ASP A 338 15.03 -11.32 15.91
CA ASP A 338 15.53 -10.08 16.54
C ASP A 338 14.42 -9.33 17.28
N LEU A 339 14.81 -8.46 18.22
CA LEU A 339 13.87 -7.57 18.90
C LEU A 339 13.67 -6.30 18.07
N ILE A 340 12.42 -5.99 17.72
CA ILE A 340 12.09 -4.68 17.14
C ILE A 340 12.00 -3.61 18.23
N TYR A 341 11.66 -4.01 19.45
CA TYR A 341 11.55 -3.13 20.59
C TYR A 341 11.77 -3.91 21.90
N ASP A 342 12.58 -3.36 22.79
CA ASP A 342 12.71 -3.83 24.17
C ASP A 342 12.95 -2.64 25.10
N GLN A 343 11.95 -2.34 25.91
CA GLN A 343 11.97 -1.20 26.83
C GLN A 343 13.13 -1.29 27.83
N ALA A 344 13.48 -2.48 28.30
CA ALA A 344 14.48 -2.67 29.36
C ALA A 344 15.90 -2.43 28.86
N THR A 345 16.18 -2.83 27.61
CA THR A 345 17.50 -2.70 27.00
C THR A 345 17.62 -1.48 26.10
N GLY A 346 16.51 -0.80 25.79
CA GLY A 346 16.46 0.34 24.87
C GLY A 346 16.52 -0.07 23.39
N VAL A 347 16.43 -1.35 23.07
CA VAL A 347 16.39 -1.82 21.67
C VAL A 347 15.16 -1.23 20.98
N GLY A 348 15.34 -0.76 19.75
CA GLY A 348 14.27 -0.09 19.00
C GLY A 348 14.00 1.34 19.44
N GLY A 349 14.68 1.87 20.47
CA GLY A 349 14.55 3.25 20.92
C GLY A 349 13.61 3.43 22.10
N THR A 350 13.08 4.65 22.29
CA THR A 350 12.24 5.00 23.45
C THR A 350 10.85 5.46 23.04
N LEU A 351 9.87 5.21 23.91
CA LEU A 351 8.46 5.59 23.71
C LEU A 351 8.00 6.55 24.81
N THR A 352 7.44 7.68 24.40
CA THR A 352 6.78 8.66 25.27
C THR A 352 5.30 8.70 24.93
N PHE A 353 4.43 8.73 25.94
CA PHE A 353 2.98 8.61 25.78
C PHE A 353 2.32 9.93 26.13
N GLY A 354 1.54 10.46 25.19
CA GLY A 354 0.61 11.56 25.40
C GLY A 354 -0.83 11.05 25.49
N PRO A 355 -1.81 11.97 25.61
CA PRO A 355 -3.23 11.59 25.76
C PRO A 355 -3.80 10.84 24.55
N SER A 356 -3.43 11.24 23.33
CA SER A 356 -3.96 10.70 22.07
C SER A 356 -2.86 10.25 21.10
N GLU A 357 -1.61 10.22 21.57
CA GLU A 357 -0.45 9.97 20.72
C GLU A 357 0.72 9.32 21.47
N VAL A 358 1.54 8.60 20.71
CA VAL A 358 2.78 7.96 21.15
C VAL A 358 3.92 8.52 20.31
N LEU A 359 4.95 9.05 20.97
CA LEU A 359 6.19 9.50 20.35
C LEU A 359 7.24 8.40 20.45
N HIS A 360 7.69 7.88 19.31
CA HIS A 360 8.73 6.86 19.19
C HIS A 360 10.03 7.49 18.70
N CYS A 361 11.01 7.62 19.60
CA CYS A 361 12.35 8.08 19.28
C CYS A 361 13.21 6.88 18.91
N LEU A 362 13.46 6.69 17.61
CA LEU A 362 14.27 5.60 17.08
C LEU A 362 15.77 5.79 17.40
N PRO A 363 16.57 4.71 17.42
CA PRO A 363 18.01 4.77 17.70
C PRO A 363 18.81 5.65 16.72
N ASN A 364 18.31 5.84 15.52
CA ASN A 364 18.92 6.70 14.50
C ASN A 364 18.57 8.20 14.67
N GLY A 365 17.88 8.57 15.74
CA GLY A 365 17.46 9.94 16.05
C GLY A 365 16.15 10.37 15.39
N VAL A 366 15.54 9.54 14.53
CA VAL A 366 14.23 9.83 13.94
C VAL A 366 13.14 9.68 14.99
N LYS A 367 12.28 10.70 15.11
CA LYS A 367 11.09 10.71 15.95
C LYS A 367 9.87 10.41 15.10
N GLN A 368 9.13 9.37 15.43
CA GLN A 368 7.87 9.02 14.79
C GLN A 368 6.72 9.39 15.73
N ARG A 369 5.80 10.24 15.26
CA ARG A 369 4.57 10.58 16.00
C ARG A 369 3.45 9.68 15.54
N TRP A 370 2.86 8.96 16.48
CA TRP A 370 1.81 7.98 16.25
C TRP A 370 0.52 8.41 16.93
N ARG A 371 -0.58 8.56 16.18
CA ARG A 371 -1.90 8.77 16.75
C ARG A 371 -2.48 7.46 17.25
N ILE A 372 -3.06 7.47 18.44
CA ILE A 372 -3.78 6.34 19.02
C ILE A 372 -5.14 6.22 18.34
N ARG A 373 -5.43 5.07 17.72
CA ARG A 373 -6.72 4.75 17.09
C ARG A 373 -7.57 3.85 17.98
N ASP A 374 -6.93 2.88 18.62
CA ASP A 374 -7.52 1.97 19.61
C ASP A 374 -6.48 1.73 20.70
N TRP A 375 -6.92 1.61 21.96
CA TRP A 375 -6.02 1.39 23.10
C TRP A 375 -6.63 0.50 24.19
N GLY A 376 -7.05 -0.69 23.80
CA GLY A 376 -7.62 -1.69 24.71
C GLY A 376 -6.60 -2.31 25.68
N PHE A 377 -5.30 -2.22 25.38
CA PHE A 377 -4.21 -2.60 26.29
C PHE A 377 -2.92 -1.86 25.92
N ASP A 378 -1.93 -1.83 26.83
CA ASP A 378 -0.60 -1.27 26.58
C ASP A 378 0.39 -2.39 26.17
N PRO A 379 0.83 -2.47 24.90
CA PRO A 379 1.80 -3.48 24.45
C PRO A 379 3.24 -3.14 24.84
N PHE A 380 3.50 -1.96 25.41
CA PHE A 380 4.84 -1.41 25.62
C PHE A 380 5.24 -1.32 27.09
N ARG A 381 4.30 -1.37 28.04
CA ARG A 381 4.60 -1.25 29.48
C ARG A 381 3.91 -2.34 30.30
N PRO A 382 4.63 -3.08 31.14
CA PRO A 382 4.01 -4.03 32.05
C PRO A 382 3.23 -3.30 33.15
N GLY A 383 1.93 -3.61 33.30
CA GLY A 383 1.10 -3.11 34.40
C GLY A 383 0.88 -1.59 34.42
N GLY A 384 1.17 -0.89 33.32
CA GLY A 384 0.95 0.55 33.25
C GLY A 384 -0.55 0.90 33.33
N PRO A 385 -0.91 2.04 33.94
CA PRO A 385 -2.27 2.55 33.83
C PRO A 385 -2.57 2.75 32.34
N LEU A 386 -3.73 2.25 31.88
CA LEU A 386 -4.21 2.57 30.55
C LEU A 386 -4.25 4.11 30.44
N PRO A 387 -3.75 4.74 29.36
CA PRO A 387 -4.07 6.13 29.09
C PRO A 387 -5.59 6.27 29.17
N ALA A 388 -6.05 7.37 29.78
CA ALA A 388 -7.47 7.58 30.05
C ALA A 388 -8.28 7.19 28.80
N PRO A 389 -9.33 6.36 28.95
CA PRO A 389 -10.06 5.86 27.79
C PRO A 389 -10.43 7.05 26.92
N LEU A 390 -9.98 7.02 25.67
CA LEU A 390 -10.41 7.97 24.66
C LEU A 390 -11.92 7.74 24.48
N ARG A 391 -12.72 8.46 25.27
CA ARG A 391 -14.11 8.70 24.90
C ARG A 391 -14.02 9.49 23.60
N TRP A 392 -14.32 8.81 22.51
CA TRP A 392 -14.42 9.40 21.17
C TRP A 392 -15.34 10.65 21.17
N GLU A 393 -16.27 10.73 22.13
CA GLU A 393 -17.13 11.88 22.42
C GLU A 393 -16.36 13.17 22.76
N ALA A 394 -15.17 13.08 23.38
CA ALA A 394 -14.42 14.27 23.83
C ALA A 394 -13.58 14.91 22.70
N ILE A 395 -13.12 14.13 21.72
CA ILE A 395 -12.31 14.60 20.58
C ILE A 395 -13.16 15.44 19.59
N GLN A 396 -14.49 15.30 19.64
CA GLN A 396 -15.41 16.13 18.84
C GLN A 396 -15.42 17.60 19.29
N SER A 397 -15.26 17.87 20.60
CA SER A 397 -15.36 19.24 21.12
C SER A 397 -14.20 20.15 20.70
N ASP A 398 -12.98 19.61 20.63
CA ASP A 398 -11.80 20.41 20.25
C ASP A 398 -11.73 20.67 18.72
N ASN A 399 -12.22 19.75 17.89
CA ASN A 399 -12.24 19.95 16.43
C ASN A 399 -13.40 20.83 15.95
N GLU A 400 -14.55 20.84 16.63
CA GLU A 400 -15.60 21.82 16.33
C GLU A 400 -15.23 23.22 16.85
N ALA A 401 -14.63 23.34 18.04
CA ALA A 401 -14.22 24.64 18.57
C ALA A 401 -13.18 25.36 17.67
N GLN A 402 -12.36 24.61 16.93
CA GLN A 402 -11.36 25.18 16.02
C GLN A 402 -11.90 25.53 14.63
N LEU A 403 -13.07 25.00 14.24
CA LEU A 403 -13.74 25.37 12.98
C LEU A 403 -14.67 26.59 13.11
N TRP A 404 -15.02 27.00 14.33
CA TRP A 404 -15.88 28.17 14.58
C TRP A 404 -15.13 29.44 15.00
N CYS A 405 -13.79 29.39 15.09
CA CYS A 405 -12.96 30.57 15.36
C CYS A 405 -12.37 31.23 14.10
N ASP A 406 -12.52 30.60 12.92
CA ASP A 406 -12.01 31.11 11.63
C ASP A 406 -13.11 31.28 10.56
N VAL A 407 -14.32 31.68 10.96
CA VAL A 407 -15.39 32.15 10.04
C VAL A 407 -15.77 33.59 10.36
#